data_AF-A0A1F7JHG8-F1
#
_entry.id   AF-A0A1F7JHG8-F1
#
_cell.length_a   1.000
_cell.length_b   1.000
_cell.length_c   1.000
_cell.angle_alpha   90.00
_cell.angle_beta   90.00
_cell.angle_gamma   90.00
#
_symmetry.space_group_name_H-M   'P 1'
#
loop_
_entity.id
_entity.type
_entity.pdbx_description
1 polymer ?
#
loop_
_entity_poly.entity_id
_entity_poly.type
_entity_poly.pdbx_seq_one_letter_code
_entity_poly.pdbx_strand_id
1 'polypeptide(L)'
;MAYWKGWGLAVVDKGILWLVSSTNYNYPPAFAYILYVVNKIYAAITSPYSMSYWTNTNLLYLFLIKIITIAADFANALLIYKIAKKLSSPLGVFLALFYLLTPASFFDGAFWGQVDQLGLLFFLLSTYLLLIERLEIATIIFTLSFLIKFQNLMFIPIYFLYIFRLKGIPGLARNCAYSLFTFLVVSTPFWLNNQMEFLLRLMVVNADWFPHFSLNAFNIWWILSGLKGMQVTDRNLMIGITNAKSLGMLFFVGAYAIASLMIFFSKRESLFKRYLIASTLIVFAFFHLLTESHERYQFHILGLLPLLIIFDNVKHRKRNFVLLFLVSLFLFFNLYVSFYFNYPKTIYWPFSSELAVTASLIISIFQVGLFIVFFAWFIFKYIRQYLLFVMLIVGLLVVVFIGQNANYLLRRPIALSSLIPLSAAQDYLSPVTNMTVDSSQGARRWNRLSNNYYFYEKGIGSHADSNIYYHLNGKFSTLVTDYGIDTEGDVNAKVVFSVLGDDRELFKSKVMGRFDIPKSARVDVKGVRVMTLRISRGQPSIFGAHADWLEPMLMR
;
A
#
# COMPACT_ATOMS: atom_id res chain seq x y z
N MET A 1 4.05 -7.67 18.72
CA MET A 1 5.13 -8.66 18.98
C MET A 1 4.73 -10.10 18.66
N ALA A 2 3.49 -10.53 18.86
CA ALA A 2 3.03 -11.89 18.50
C ALA A 2 3.29 -12.25 17.03
N TYR A 3 3.05 -11.33 16.09
CA TYR A 3 3.38 -11.56 14.67
C TYR A 3 4.87 -11.83 14.43
N TRP A 4 5.79 -11.05 15.01
CA TRP A 4 7.22 -11.30 14.88
C TRP A 4 7.63 -12.68 15.39
N LYS A 5 7.06 -13.09 16.52
CA LYS A 5 7.29 -14.41 17.10
C LYS A 5 6.78 -15.52 16.18
N GLY A 6 5.51 -15.42 15.76
CA GLY A 6 4.89 -16.42 14.88
C GLY A 6 5.60 -16.57 13.54
N TRP A 7 5.87 -15.46 12.86
CA TRP A 7 6.58 -15.48 11.57
C TRP A 7 8.03 -15.94 11.73
N GLY A 8 8.69 -15.52 12.81
CA GLY A 8 10.06 -15.91 13.10
C GLY A 8 10.23 -17.40 13.43
N LEU A 9 9.30 -17.98 14.18
CA LEU A 9 9.27 -19.42 14.43
C LEU A 9 8.94 -20.19 13.14
N ALA A 10 7.94 -19.73 12.38
CA ALA A 10 7.56 -20.34 11.11
C ALA A 10 8.71 -20.42 10.10
N VAL A 11 9.50 -19.35 9.93
CA VAL A 11 10.65 -19.36 9.01
C VAL A 11 11.78 -20.25 9.51
N VAL A 12 11.97 -20.38 10.83
CA VAL A 12 12.98 -21.29 11.41
C VAL A 12 12.59 -22.75 11.22
N ASP A 13 11.32 -23.09 11.38
CA ASP A 13 10.82 -24.47 11.36
C ASP A 13 10.55 -24.99 9.94
N LYS A 14 10.04 -24.13 9.06
CA LYS A 14 9.51 -24.52 7.74
C LYS A 14 10.10 -23.74 6.57
N GLY A 15 10.93 -22.74 6.83
CA GLY A 15 11.54 -21.91 5.79
C GLY A 15 10.62 -20.82 5.23
N ILE A 16 11.19 -19.98 4.36
CA ILE A 16 10.52 -18.76 3.86
C ILE A 16 9.34 -19.06 2.91
N LEU A 17 9.42 -20.15 2.13
CA LEU A 17 8.36 -20.52 1.20
C LEU A 17 7.08 -20.83 1.95
N TRP A 18 7.17 -21.69 2.97
CA TRP A 18 6.06 -22.04 3.82
C TRP A 18 5.53 -20.84 4.61
N LEU A 19 6.43 -19.99 5.13
CA LEU A 19 6.02 -18.74 5.80
C LEU A 19 5.10 -17.90 4.90
N VAL A 20 5.50 -17.65 3.66
CA VAL A 20 4.75 -16.79 2.74
C VAL A 20 3.46 -17.46 2.27
N SER A 21 3.46 -18.77 2.01
CA SER A 21 2.29 -19.48 1.48
C SER A 21 1.25 -19.86 2.53
N SER A 22 1.67 -20.03 3.80
CA SER A 22 0.87 -20.70 4.82
C SER A 22 0.63 -19.86 6.08
N THR A 23 1.07 -18.60 6.08
CA THR A 23 0.80 -17.66 7.18
C THR A 23 0.29 -16.33 6.62
N ASN A 24 -0.08 -15.40 7.51
CA ASN A 24 -0.48 -14.05 7.16
C ASN A 24 0.72 -13.08 6.99
N TYR A 25 1.90 -13.59 6.64
CA TYR A 25 3.10 -12.79 6.46
C TYR A 25 2.93 -11.76 5.34
N ASN A 26 3.08 -10.49 5.68
CA ASN A 26 2.84 -9.35 4.78
C ASN A 26 4.07 -8.43 4.62
N TYR A 27 5.26 -8.94 4.93
CA TYR A 27 6.52 -8.20 4.76
C TYR A 27 7.29 -8.69 3.53
N PRO A 28 8.27 -7.90 3.04
CA PRO A 28 9.17 -8.36 1.99
C PRO A 28 10.05 -9.57 2.39
N PRO A 29 10.58 -10.34 1.42
CA PRO A 29 11.39 -11.53 1.72
C PRO A 29 12.61 -11.31 2.60
N ALA A 30 13.36 -10.21 2.43
CA ALA A 30 14.60 -10.04 3.17
C ALA A 30 14.34 -9.82 4.68
N PHE A 31 13.16 -9.30 5.03
CA PHE A 31 12.77 -9.17 6.44
C PHE A 31 12.55 -10.54 7.11
N ALA A 32 12.12 -11.56 6.37
CA ALA A 32 11.98 -12.92 6.90
C ALA A 32 13.34 -13.50 7.35
N TYR A 33 14.41 -13.18 6.64
CA TYR A 33 15.77 -13.59 7.04
C TYR A 33 16.22 -12.93 8.35
N ILE A 34 15.78 -11.70 8.63
CA ILE A 34 16.03 -11.04 9.91
C ILE A 34 15.31 -11.78 11.04
N LEU A 35 14.03 -12.10 10.84
CA LEU A 35 13.25 -12.88 11.82
C LEU A 35 13.83 -14.28 12.05
N TYR A 36 14.35 -14.92 10.99
CA TYR A 36 15.05 -16.19 11.07
C TYR A 36 16.27 -16.10 12.00
N VAL A 37 17.13 -15.10 11.80
CA VAL A 37 18.34 -14.90 12.64
C VAL A 37 17.95 -14.63 14.09
N VAL A 38 16.97 -13.76 14.34
CA VAL A 38 16.47 -13.46 15.70
C VAL A 38 16.00 -14.73 16.40
N ASN A 39 15.24 -15.58 15.71
CA ASN A 39 14.69 -16.79 16.32
C ASN A 39 15.72 -17.91 16.46
N LYS A 40 16.72 -18.00 15.58
CA LYS A 40 17.86 -18.91 15.78
C LYS A 40 18.70 -18.51 17.00
N ILE A 41 18.95 -17.22 17.21
CA ILE A 41 19.66 -16.73 18.40
C ILE A 41 18.82 -17.03 19.66
N TYR A 42 17.51 -16.78 19.61
CA TYR A 42 16.62 -17.13 20.72
C TYR A 42 16.67 -18.63 21.06
N ALA A 43 16.53 -19.48 20.03
CA ALA A 43 16.52 -20.94 20.17
C ALA A 43 17.84 -21.52 20.70
N ALA A 44 18.96 -20.81 20.50
CA ALA A 44 20.25 -21.18 21.07
C ALA A 44 20.33 -20.94 22.59
N ILE A 45 19.46 -20.08 23.15
CA ILE A 45 19.46 -19.72 24.58
C ILE A 45 18.33 -20.45 25.32
N THR A 46 17.14 -20.53 24.72
CA THR A 46 15.97 -21.16 25.34
C THR A 46 14.98 -21.65 24.29
N SER A 47 14.11 -22.59 24.68
CA SER A 47 13.17 -23.22 23.75
C SER A 47 12.10 -22.23 23.27
N PRO A 48 11.91 -22.04 21.95
CA PRO A 48 10.81 -21.24 21.42
C PRO A 48 9.46 -21.97 21.46
N TYR A 49 9.43 -23.24 21.88
CA TYR A 49 8.21 -24.06 21.97
C TYR A 49 7.58 -24.05 23.36
N SER A 50 8.15 -23.30 24.31
CA SER A 50 7.58 -23.15 25.65
C SER A 50 6.47 -22.09 25.68
N MET A 51 5.57 -22.18 26.67
CA MET A 51 4.55 -21.16 26.86
C MET A 51 5.14 -19.77 27.16
N SER A 52 6.32 -19.72 27.80
CA SER A 52 7.03 -18.47 28.08
C SER A 52 7.49 -17.74 26.83
N TYR A 53 7.68 -18.45 25.70
CA TYR A 53 8.01 -17.81 24.43
C TYR A 53 6.93 -16.80 24.03
N TRP A 54 5.66 -17.16 24.21
CA TRP A 54 4.51 -16.41 23.72
C TRP A 54 4.08 -15.25 24.61
N THR A 55 4.54 -15.18 25.86
CA THR A 55 4.15 -14.13 26.79
C THR A 55 4.65 -12.74 26.37
N ASN A 56 3.87 -11.70 26.70
CA ASN A 56 4.27 -10.31 26.45
C ASN A 56 5.46 -9.86 27.30
N THR A 57 5.79 -10.63 28.35
CA THR A 57 6.92 -10.39 29.27
C THR A 57 8.19 -11.16 28.88
N ASN A 58 8.24 -11.79 27.70
CA ASN A 58 9.45 -12.42 27.19
C ASN A 58 10.52 -11.37 26.85
N LEU A 59 11.27 -10.95 27.88
CA LEU A 59 12.26 -9.87 27.79
C LEU A 59 13.41 -10.22 26.83
N LEU A 60 13.82 -11.48 26.76
CA LEU A 60 14.87 -11.91 25.84
C LEU A 60 14.46 -11.68 24.38
N TYR A 61 13.26 -12.13 24.00
CA TYR A 61 12.78 -11.91 22.63
C TYR A 61 12.60 -10.42 22.32
N LEU A 62 12.01 -9.67 23.26
CA LEU A 62 11.83 -8.23 23.12
C LEU A 62 13.18 -7.50 22.94
N PHE A 63 14.20 -7.89 23.71
CA PHE A 63 15.55 -7.36 23.56
C PHE A 63 16.12 -7.67 22.18
N LEU A 64 16.08 -8.93 21.74
CA LEU A 64 16.65 -9.35 20.45
C LEU A 64 16.01 -8.65 19.24
N ILE A 65 14.70 -8.39 19.27
CA ILE A 65 14.05 -7.69 18.17
C ILE A 65 14.24 -6.17 18.25
N LYS A 66 14.16 -5.58 19.46
CA LYS A 66 14.27 -4.12 19.63
C LYS A 66 15.71 -3.62 19.51
N ILE A 67 16.72 -4.43 19.83
CA ILE A 67 18.11 -4.01 19.66
C ILE A 67 18.46 -3.73 18.18
N ILE A 68 17.81 -4.43 17.24
CA ILE A 68 17.96 -4.20 15.79
C ILE A 68 17.45 -2.81 15.42
N THR A 69 16.28 -2.42 15.94
CA THR A 69 15.65 -1.13 15.62
C THR A 69 16.38 0.03 16.31
N ILE A 70 16.80 -0.17 17.56
CA ILE A 70 17.64 0.78 18.30
C ILE A 70 18.99 0.97 17.59
N ALA A 71 19.67 -0.11 17.18
CA ALA A 71 20.92 -0.01 16.43
C ALA A 71 20.72 0.72 15.09
N ALA A 72 19.59 0.52 14.42
CA ALA A 72 19.24 1.24 13.21
C ALA A 72 19.07 2.74 13.45
N ASP A 73 18.51 3.18 14.58
CA ASP A 73 18.44 4.60 14.94
C ASP A 73 19.83 5.24 15.08
N PHE A 74 20.75 4.59 15.80
CA PHE A 74 22.12 5.09 15.92
C PHE A 74 22.84 5.13 14.56
N ALA A 75 22.63 4.12 13.72
CA ALA A 75 23.19 4.08 12.37
C ALA A 75 22.61 5.18 11.47
N ASN A 76 21.30 5.47 11.58
CA ASN A 76 20.65 6.60 10.90
C ASN A 76 21.25 7.93 11.32
N ALA A 77 21.42 8.18 12.63
CA ALA A 77 22.07 9.38 13.14
C ALA A 77 23.51 9.52 12.59
N LEU A 78 24.28 8.42 12.58
CA LEU A 78 25.63 8.40 12.01
C LEU A 78 25.63 8.72 10.51
N LEU A 79 24.66 8.22 9.75
CA LEU A 79 24.52 8.51 8.31
C LEU A 79 24.14 9.96 8.06
N ILE A 80 23.24 10.54 8.85
CA ILE A 80 22.89 11.97 8.79
C ILE A 80 24.17 12.81 9.01
N TYR A 81 24.95 12.49 10.04
CA TYR A 81 26.24 13.12 10.29
C TYR A 81 27.21 12.96 9.11
N LYS A 82 27.37 11.74 8.57
CA LYS A 82 28.27 11.46 7.43
C LYS A 82 27.87 12.21 6.17
N ILE A 83 26.58 12.28 5.86
CA ILE A 83 26.05 13.05 4.72
C ILE A 83 26.34 14.54 4.94
N ALA A 84 26.02 15.08 6.13
CA ALA A 84 26.29 16.47 6.46
C ALA A 84 27.78 16.83 6.38
N LYS A 85 28.66 15.96 6.88
CA LYS A 85 30.11 16.11 6.78
C LYS A 85 30.58 16.09 5.32
N LYS A 86 30.05 15.18 4.50
CA LYS A 86 30.40 15.11 3.06
C LYS A 86 29.94 16.34 2.28
N LEU A 87 28.89 17.01 2.76
CA LEU A 87 28.40 18.30 2.26
C LEU A 87 29.05 19.51 2.94
N SER A 88 30.11 19.32 3.73
CA SER A 88 30.84 20.37 4.45
C SER A 88 29.96 21.23 5.37
N SER A 89 28.90 20.64 5.95
CA SER A 89 27.98 21.35 6.85
C SER A 89 28.43 21.21 8.32
N PRO A 90 28.52 22.32 9.07
CA PRO A 90 28.83 22.27 10.51
C PRO A 90 27.66 21.73 11.36
N LEU A 91 26.45 21.61 10.78
CA LEU A 91 25.25 21.20 11.50
C LEU A 91 25.16 19.68 11.70
N GLY A 92 26.10 18.89 11.18
CA GLY A 92 25.99 17.42 11.14
C GLY A 92 25.73 16.77 12.49
N VAL A 93 26.44 17.18 13.55
CA VAL A 93 26.24 16.65 14.90
C VAL A 93 24.86 17.01 15.43
N PHE A 94 24.45 18.27 15.26
CA PHE A 94 23.14 18.75 15.69
C PHE A 94 21.99 17.98 14.99
N LEU A 95 22.07 17.80 13.68
CA LEU A 95 21.02 17.11 12.91
C LEU A 95 20.94 15.62 13.27
N ALA A 96 22.08 14.98 13.53
CA ALA A 96 22.13 13.59 14.01
C ALA A 96 21.49 13.44 15.40
N LEU A 97 21.82 14.35 16.34
CA LEU A 97 21.22 14.38 17.67
C LEU A 97 19.72 14.70 17.60
N PHE A 98 19.31 15.62 16.73
CA PHE A 98 17.89 15.95 16.52
C PHE A 98 17.07 14.72 16.11
N TYR A 99 17.57 13.91 15.16
CA TYR A 99 16.92 12.66 14.77
C TYR A 99 16.82 11.70 15.96
N LEU A 100 17.94 11.45 16.65
CA LEU A 100 18.00 10.46 17.72
C LEU A 100 17.12 10.83 18.93
N LEU A 101 17.02 12.13 19.24
CA LEU A 101 16.28 12.65 20.39
C LEU A 101 14.82 13.00 20.06
N THR A 102 14.39 12.82 18.81
CA THR A 102 13.01 13.05 18.42
C THR A 102 12.09 11.99 19.06
N PRO A 103 10.99 12.39 19.73
CA PRO A 103 10.04 11.45 20.33
C PRO A 103 9.48 10.42 19.35
N ALA A 104 9.25 10.80 18.09
CA ALA A 104 8.75 9.91 17.05
C ALA A 104 9.71 8.74 16.74
N SER A 105 11.02 8.98 16.71
CA SER A 105 12.02 7.94 16.40
C SER A 105 12.04 6.88 17.50
N PHE A 106 12.13 7.34 18.75
CA PHE A 106 12.09 6.49 19.93
C PHE A 106 10.77 5.73 20.06
N PHE A 107 9.64 6.40 19.84
CA PHE A 107 8.33 5.81 20.05
C PHE A 107 8.02 4.70 19.05
N ASP A 108 8.34 4.89 17.77
CA ASP A 108 8.08 3.89 16.73
C ASP A 108 8.91 2.60 16.95
N GLY A 109 10.23 2.74 17.14
CA GLY A 109 11.15 1.61 17.19
C GLY A 109 11.28 1.02 18.59
N ALA A 110 11.83 1.80 19.52
CA ALA A 110 12.19 1.32 20.85
C ALA A 110 10.97 1.06 21.74
N PHE A 111 9.95 1.90 21.66
CA PHE A 111 8.73 1.74 22.47
C PHE A 111 7.75 0.74 21.81
N TRP A 112 7.22 1.06 20.62
CA TRP A 112 6.20 0.26 19.92
C TRP A 112 6.78 -1.04 19.35
N GLY A 113 7.99 -1.02 18.81
CA GLY A 113 8.61 -2.21 18.18
C GLY A 113 8.28 -2.36 16.70
N GLN A 114 8.02 -1.24 16.02
CA GLN A 114 8.02 -1.15 14.57
C GLN A 114 9.46 -1.15 14.04
N VAL A 115 9.62 -1.23 12.72
CA VAL A 115 10.92 -1.45 12.05
C VAL A 115 11.20 -0.40 10.98
N ASP A 116 10.57 0.76 11.07
CA ASP A 116 10.66 1.82 10.06
C ASP A 116 12.05 2.48 10.06
N GLN A 117 12.75 2.47 11.20
CA GLN A 117 14.18 2.85 11.32
C GLN A 117 15.07 2.00 10.41
N LEU A 118 14.74 0.71 10.26
CA LEU A 118 15.49 -0.21 9.42
C LEU A 118 15.28 0.12 7.93
N GLY A 119 14.04 0.43 7.53
CA GLY A 119 13.75 0.92 6.18
C GLY A 119 14.51 2.22 5.87
N LEU A 120 14.53 3.15 6.82
CA LEU A 120 15.25 4.41 6.71
C LEU A 120 16.78 4.20 6.65
N LEU A 121 17.33 3.25 7.41
CA LEU A 121 18.76 2.93 7.42
C LEU A 121 19.28 2.54 6.05
N PHE A 122 18.64 1.56 5.41
CA PHE A 122 19.09 1.13 4.09
C PHE A 122 18.88 2.22 3.05
N PHE A 123 17.81 3.01 3.16
CA PHE A 123 17.58 4.15 2.28
C PHE A 123 18.65 5.25 2.45
N LEU A 124 18.98 5.66 3.68
CA LEU A 124 20.01 6.68 3.94
C LEU A 124 21.41 6.17 3.61
N LEU A 125 21.70 4.89 3.83
CA LEU A 125 22.97 4.28 3.45
C LEU A 125 23.14 4.32 1.92
N SER A 126 22.10 3.93 1.18
CA SER A 126 22.11 4.06 -0.28
C SER A 126 22.25 5.52 -0.72
N THR A 127 21.55 6.45 -0.07
CA THR A 127 21.64 7.90 -0.35
C THR A 127 23.05 8.45 -0.09
N TYR A 128 23.71 8.02 0.99
CA TYR A 128 25.10 8.36 1.27
C TYR A 128 26.05 7.79 0.20
N LEU A 129 25.84 6.54 -0.23
CA LEU A 129 26.62 5.90 -1.28
C LEU A 129 26.44 6.59 -2.64
N LEU A 130 25.21 7.06 -2.96
CA LEU A 130 24.94 7.91 -4.11
C LEU A 130 25.73 9.22 -4.04
N LEU A 131 25.75 9.88 -2.87
CA LEU A 131 26.48 11.14 -2.67
C LEU A 131 27.99 11.00 -2.91
N ILE A 132 28.57 9.85 -2.59
CA ILE A 132 30.00 9.56 -2.86
C ILE A 132 30.23 8.85 -4.21
N GLU A 133 29.21 8.81 -5.07
CA GLU A 133 29.21 8.20 -6.42
C GLU A 133 29.56 6.70 -6.47
N ARG A 134 29.31 5.93 -5.40
CA ARG A 134 29.43 4.46 -5.39
C ARG A 134 28.12 3.80 -5.80
N LEU A 135 27.71 4.00 -7.07
CA LEU A 135 26.35 3.75 -7.55
C LEU A 135 25.93 2.28 -7.49
N GLU A 136 26.83 1.37 -7.85
CA GLU A 136 26.54 -0.06 -7.90
C GLU A 136 26.21 -0.60 -6.50
N ILE A 137 27.04 -0.25 -5.51
CA ILE A 137 26.82 -0.62 -4.11
C ILE A 137 25.58 0.11 -3.58
N ALA A 138 25.40 1.39 -3.93
CA ALA A 138 24.20 2.14 -3.56
C ALA A 138 22.93 1.43 -4.05
N THR A 139 22.96 0.86 -5.26
CA THR A 139 21.81 0.19 -5.88
C THR A 139 21.54 -1.15 -5.20
N ILE A 140 22.57 -1.93 -4.88
CA ILE A 140 22.40 -3.16 -4.09
C ILE A 140 21.72 -2.85 -2.75
N ILE A 141 22.24 -1.85 -2.01
CA ILE A 141 21.67 -1.43 -0.73
C ILE A 141 20.24 -0.87 -0.89
N PHE A 142 19.97 -0.14 -1.96
CA PHE A 142 18.64 0.38 -2.25
C PHE A 142 17.63 -0.75 -2.51
N THR A 143 18.03 -1.76 -3.29
CA THR A 143 17.22 -2.95 -3.56
C THR A 143 16.92 -3.71 -2.28
N LEU A 144 17.91 -3.88 -1.40
CA LEU A 144 17.67 -4.45 -0.07
C LEU A 144 16.70 -3.60 0.75
N SER A 145 16.72 -2.28 0.63
CA SER A 145 15.84 -1.39 1.39
C SER A 145 14.35 -1.69 1.14
N PHE A 146 13.93 -1.87 -0.12
CA PHE A 146 12.54 -2.20 -0.44
C PHE A 146 12.23 -3.70 -0.31
N LEU A 147 13.25 -4.56 -0.32
CA LEU A 147 13.13 -5.97 0.02
C LEU A 147 13.16 -6.24 1.54
N ILE A 148 13.31 -5.21 2.36
CA ILE A 148 13.11 -5.22 3.83
C ILE A 148 11.79 -4.54 4.18
N LYS A 149 11.46 -3.41 3.53
CA LYS A 149 10.22 -2.65 3.77
C LYS A 149 9.62 -2.18 2.43
N PHE A 150 8.46 -2.71 2.04
CA PHE A 150 7.81 -2.36 0.77
C PHE A 150 7.54 -0.86 0.59
N GLN A 151 7.43 -0.11 1.69
CA GLN A 151 7.30 1.35 1.66
C GLN A 151 8.41 2.03 0.83
N ASN A 152 9.62 1.47 0.76
CA ASN A 152 10.72 2.06 -0.01
C ASN A 152 10.58 1.89 -1.53
N LEU A 153 9.61 1.09 -2.01
CA LEU A 153 9.32 0.96 -3.45
C LEU A 153 8.98 2.32 -4.08
N MET A 154 8.39 3.25 -3.31
CA MET A 154 8.04 4.59 -3.80
C MET A 154 9.26 5.39 -4.31
N PHE A 155 10.48 5.05 -3.86
CA PHE A 155 11.68 5.76 -4.29
C PHE A 155 12.27 5.21 -5.60
N ILE A 156 11.82 4.05 -6.11
CA ILE A 156 12.45 3.37 -7.26
C ILE A 156 12.56 4.30 -8.49
N PRO A 157 11.47 4.90 -9.00
CA PRO A 157 11.57 5.73 -10.20
C PRO A 157 12.51 6.93 -10.03
N ILE A 158 12.44 7.68 -8.93
CA ILE A 158 13.32 8.83 -8.72
C ILE A 158 14.78 8.44 -8.45
N TYR A 159 15.02 7.26 -7.86
CA TYR A 159 16.36 6.71 -7.64
C TYR A 159 17.05 6.41 -8.97
N PHE A 160 16.38 5.68 -9.86
CA PHE A 160 16.93 5.38 -11.18
C PHE A 160 16.97 6.60 -12.09
N LEU A 161 16.04 7.54 -11.94
CA LEU A 161 16.09 8.82 -12.63
C LEU A 161 17.32 9.64 -12.19
N TYR A 162 17.68 9.65 -10.90
CA TYR A 162 18.92 10.25 -10.41
C TYR A 162 20.16 9.63 -11.09
N ILE A 163 20.23 8.30 -11.15
CA ILE A 163 21.34 7.58 -11.80
C ILE A 163 21.40 7.92 -13.30
N PHE A 164 20.27 7.89 -14.00
CA PHE A 164 20.18 8.29 -15.40
C PHE A 164 20.69 9.71 -15.61
N ARG A 165 20.32 10.65 -14.73
CA ARG A 165 20.79 12.04 -14.83
C ARG A 165 22.28 12.20 -14.54
N LEU A 166 22.87 11.30 -13.76
CA LEU A 166 24.28 11.32 -13.42
C LEU A 166 25.18 10.61 -14.45
N LYS A 167 24.73 9.48 -15.02
CA LYS A 167 25.54 8.57 -15.84
C LYS A 167 24.92 8.17 -17.20
N GLY A 168 23.75 8.72 -17.55
CA GLY A 168 23.05 8.41 -18.80
C GLY A 168 22.49 6.98 -18.86
N ILE A 169 22.15 6.53 -20.08
CA ILE A 169 21.57 5.20 -20.35
C ILE A 169 22.52 4.06 -19.91
N PRO A 170 23.84 4.09 -20.17
CA PRO A 170 24.72 2.99 -19.76
C PRO A 170 24.76 2.80 -18.24
N GLY A 171 24.84 3.91 -17.49
CA GLY A 171 24.81 3.84 -16.03
C GLY A 171 23.47 3.38 -15.48
N LEU A 172 22.36 3.79 -16.11
CA LEU A 172 21.03 3.29 -15.78
C LEU A 172 20.94 1.77 -16.00
N ALA A 173 21.30 1.28 -17.18
CA ALA A 173 21.24 -0.15 -17.52
C ALA A 173 22.09 -1.00 -16.56
N ARG A 174 23.32 -0.55 -16.27
CA ARG A 174 24.21 -1.23 -15.31
C ARG A 174 23.58 -1.34 -13.93
N ASN A 175 23.01 -0.25 -13.40
CA ASN A 175 22.40 -0.28 -12.06
C ASN A 175 21.07 -1.06 -12.05
N CYS A 176 20.28 -1.03 -13.12
CA CYS A 176 19.14 -1.93 -13.27
C CYS A 176 19.57 -3.40 -13.19
N ALA A 177 20.70 -3.77 -13.79
CA ALA A 177 21.26 -5.12 -13.70
C ALA A 177 21.67 -5.49 -12.25
N TYR A 178 22.33 -4.59 -11.51
CA TYR A 178 22.65 -4.82 -10.09
C TYR A 178 21.40 -4.98 -9.22
N SER A 179 20.35 -4.19 -9.49
CA SER A 179 19.07 -4.31 -8.78
C SER A 179 18.40 -5.64 -9.06
N LEU A 180 18.32 -6.04 -10.34
CA LEU A 180 17.76 -7.34 -10.74
C LEU A 180 18.56 -8.49 -10.13
N PHE A 181 19.89 -8.45 -10.20
CA PHE A 181 20.75 -9.45 -9.58
C PHE A 181 20.50 -9.57 -8.07
N THR A 182 20.45 -8.45 -7.36
CA THR A 182 20.18 -8.43 -5.92
C THR A 182 18.80 -9.01 -5.60
N PHE A 183 17.79 -8.65 -6.39
CA PHE A 183 16.44 -9.21 -6.27
C PHE A 183 16.44 -10.73 -6.46
N LEU A 184 17.09 -11.24 -7.51
CA LEU A 184 17.18 -12.68 -7.80
C LEU A 184 17.92 -13.44 -6.70
N VAL A 185 19.00 -12.89 -6.14
CA VAL A 185 19.74 -13.49 -5.03
C VAL A 185 18.87 -13.58 -3.77
N VAL A 186 18.19 -12.49 -3.39
CA VAL A 186 17.33 -12.48 -2.19
C VAL A 186 16.11 -13.41 -2.36
N SER A 187 15.59 -13.52 -3.58
CA SER A 187 14.44 -14.37 -3.93
C SER A 187 14.80 -15.80 -4.34
N THR A 188 16.06 -16.23 -4.16
CA THR A 188 16.55 -17.57 -4.52
C THR A 188 15.62 -18.72 -4.16
N PRO A 189 15.07 -18.79 -2.93
CA PRO A 189 14.15 -19.87 -2.57
C PRO A 189 12.91 -19.94 -3.46
N PHE A 190 12.39 -18.80 -3.92
CA PHE A 190 11.14 -18.74 -4.69
C PHE A 190 11.32 -19.22 -6.11
N TRP A 191 12.35 -18.78 -6.83
CA TRP A 191 12.51 -19.19 -8.23
C TRP A 191 13.07 -20.60 -8.37
N LEU A 192 13.93 -21.08 -7.45
CA LEU A 192 14.36 -22.48 -7.44
C LEU A 192 13.20 -23.47 -7.24
N ASN A 193 12.11 -23.04 -6.61
CA ASN A 193 10.93 -23.86 -6.34
C ASN A 193 9.73 -23.53 -7.23
N ASN A 194 9.91 -22.74 -8.31
CA ASN A 194 8.82 -22.29 -9.20
C ASN A 194 7.67 -21.56 -8.47
N GLN A 195 7.99 -20.83 -7.41
CA GLN A 195 7.04 -20.10 -6.55
C GLN A 195 7.18 -18.57 -6.65
N MET A 196 7.76 -18.06 -7.74
CA MET A 196 7.87 -16.61 -7.97
C MET A 196 6.52 -15.91 -8.02
N GLU A 197 5.47 -16.60 -8.46
CA GLU A 197 4.11 -16.08 -8.46
C GLU A 197 3.65 -15.66 -7.06
N PHE A 198 3.96 -16.44 -6.01
CA PHE A 198 3.62 -16.07 -4.64
C PHE A 198 4.36 -14.81 -4.18
N LEU A 199 5.63 -14.66 -4.54
CA LEU A 199 6.39 -13.45 -4.21
C LEU A 199 5.82 -12.23 -4.93
N LEU A 200 5.55 -12.34 -6.24
CA LEU A 200 4.96 -11.25 -7.01
C LEU A 200 3.58 -10.89 -6.47
N ARG A 201 2.75 -11.89 -6.14
CA ARG A 201 1.45 -11.70 -5.48
C ARG A 201 1.60 -10.99 -4.15
N LEU A 202 2.58 -11.34 -3.31
CA LEU A 202 2.86 -10.66 -2.05
C LEU A 202 3.18 -9.17 -2.26
N MET A 203 3.96 -8.83 -3.29
CA MET A 203 4.28 -7.44 -3.60
C MET A 203 3.07 -6.62 -4.05
N VAL A 204 2.13 -7.25 -4.77
CA VAL A 204 0.96 -6.57 -5.34
C VAL A 204 -0.20 -6.52 -4.34
N VAL A 205 -0.52 -7.64 -3.68
CA VAL A 205 -1.67 -7.76 -2.76
C VAL A 205 -1.48 -6.93 -1.49
N ASN A 206 -0.25 -6.72 -1.03
CA ASN A 206 0.02 -5.87 0.13
C ASN A 206 -0.47 -4.42 -0.04
N ALA A 207 -0.60 -3.94 -1.27
CA ALA A 207 -1.15 -2.61 -1.57
C ALA A 207 -2.69 -2.55 -1.53
N ASP A 208 -3.37 -3.67 -1.30
CA ASP A 208 -4.84 -3.79 -1.17
C ASP A 208 -5.24 -4.60 0.07
N TRP A 209 -4.31 -4.77 1.01
CA TRP A 209 -4.50 -5.63 2.19
C TRP A 209 -5.49 -5.01 3.18
N PHE A 210 -5.60 -3.68 3.21
CA PHE A 210 -6.47 -2.96 4.13
C PHE A 210 -7.23 -1.86 3.39
N PRO A 211 -8.29 -2.21 2.63
CA PRO A 211 -8.99 -1.32 1.70
C PRO A 211 -9.86 -0.28 2.42
N HIS A 212 -9.19 0.63 3.12
CA HIS A 212 -9.73 1.65 4.00
C HIS A 212 -9.20 3.02 3.61
N PHE A 213 -9.98 4.06 3.89
CA PHE A 213 -9.59 5.45 3.62
C PHE A 213 -8.25 5.78 4.28
N SER A 214 -8.06 5.36 5.54
CA SER A 214 -6.81 5.61 6.27
C SER A 214 -6.63 4.62 7.42
N LEU A 215 -5.40 4.13 7.61
CA LEU A 215 -5.05 3.18 8.65
C LEU A 215 -4.51 3.90 9.88
N ASN A 216 -5.36 4.73 10.49
CA ASN A 216 -5.01 5.68 11.54
C ASN A 216 -3.90 6.68 11.15
N ALA A 217 -3.63 6.84 9.85
CA ALA A 217 -2.88 7.99 9.35
C ALA A 217 -3.77 9.23 9.40
N PHE A 218 -3.44 10.20 10.23
CA PHE A 218 -4.17 11.48 10.25
C PHE A 218 -3.81 12.34 9.02
N ASN A 219 -4.34 11.92 7.87
CA ASN A 219 -4.14 12.49 6.54
C ASN A 219 -5.47 13.02 5.97
N ILE A 220 -5.50 13.42 4.67
CA ILE A 220 -6.72 13.96 4.08
C ILE A 220 -7.89 12.95 4.13
N TRP A 221 -7.60 11.67 3.94
CA TRP A 221 -8.60 10.60 3.93
C TRP A 221 -9.18 10.35 5.32
N TRP A 222 -8.41 10.56 6.39
CA TRP A 222 -8.94 10.57 7.75
C TRP A 222 -10.04 11.62 7.93
N ILE A 223 -9.82 12.85 7.45
CA ILE A 223 -10.82 13.93 7.50
C ILE A 223 -12.02 13.58 6.62
N LEU A 224 -11.80 13.15 5.37
CA LEU A 224 -12.86 12.83 4.42
C LEU A 224 -13.74 11.65 4.85
N SER A 225 -13.19 10.73 5.65
CA SER A 225 -13.95 9.63 6.26
C SER A 225 -14.82 10.05 7.45
N GLY A 226 -14.77 11.32 7.87
CA GLY A 226 -15.42 11.78 9.10
C GLY A 226 -14.72 11.27 10.37
N LEU A 227 -13.38 11.21 10.36
CA LEU A 227 -12.54 10.70 11.46
C LEU A 227 -12.75 9.20 11.77
N LYS A 228 -13.16 8.44 10.77
CA LYS A 228 -13.44 7.00 10.84
C LYS A 228 -12.68 6.23 9.77
N GLY A 229 -11.42 6.60 9.53
CA GLY A 229 -10.63 6.10 8.39
C GLY A 229 -10.58 4.58 8.30
N MET A 230 -10.47 3.90 9.44
CA MET A 230 -10.45 2.43 9.57
C MET A 230 -11.80 1.75 9.29
N GLN A 231 -12.91 2.50 9.26
CA GLN A 231 -14.27 1.97 9.09
C GLN A 231 -14.86 2.26 7.71
N VAL A 232 -14.26 3.20 6.97
CA VAL A 232 -14.73 3.60 5.64
C VAL A 232 -13.82 2.95 4.59
N THR A 233 -14.40 2.12 3.73
CA THR A 233 -13.66 1.47 2.65
C THR A 233 -13.31 2.44 1.53
N ASP A 234 -12.09 2.37 1.01
CA ASP A 234 -11.59 3.20 -0.10
C ASP A 234 -12.08 2.75 -1.49
N ARG A 235 -12.82 1.64 -1.53
CA ARG A 235 -13.51 1.13 -2.72
C ARG A 235 -14.82 1.87 -2.99
N ASN A 236 -15.27 2.72 -2.07
CA ASN A 236 -16.43 3.58 -2.25
C ASN A 236 -16.27 4.51 -3.46
N LEU A 237 -17.24 4.46 -4.38
CA LEU A 237 -17.37 5.44 -5.47
C LEU A 237 -17.44 6.90 -4.96
N MET A 238 -16.55 7.74 -5.47
CA MET A 238 -16.44 9.16 -5.18
C MET A 238 -17.03 9.98 -6.34
N ILE A 239 -16.25 10.16 -7.41
CA ILE A 239 -16.62 10.96 -8.59
C ILE A 239 -16.87 10.01 -9.76
N GLY A 240 -18.07 10.08 -10.36
CA GLY A 240 -18.49 9.11 -11.36
C GLY A 240 -18.39 7.67 -10.85
N ILE A 241 -17.64 6.84 -11.56
CA ILE A 241 -17.29 5.45 -11.19
C ILE A 241 -15.91 5.32 -10.56
N THR A 242 -15.21 6.42 -10.33
CA THR A 242 -13.88 6.41 -9.69
C THR A 242 -14.04 6.32 -8.18
N ASN A 243 -13.44 5.29 -7.57
CA ASN A 243 -13.40 5.14 -6.12
C ASN A 243 -12.29 5.98 -5.46
N ALA A 244 -12.27 6.02 -4.13
CA ALA A 244 -11.30 6.82 -3.37
C ALA A 244 -9.85 6.36 -3.62
N LYS A 245 -9.61 5.05 -3.70
CA LYS A 245 -8.28 4.48 -3.99
C LYS A 245 -7.71 4.96 -5.33
N SER A 246 -8.48 4.82 -6.41
CA SER A 246 -8.08 5.25 -7.76
C SER A 246 -7.90 6.77 -7.84
N LEU A 247 -8.74 7.53 -7.14
CA LEU A 247 -8.62 8.98 -7.08
C LEU A 247 -7.34 9.41 -6.35
N GLY A 248 -7.03 8.78 -5.22
CA GLY A 248 -5.78 9.01 -4.49
C GLY A 248 -4.55 8.66 -5.31
N MET A 249 -4.58 7.53 -6.03
CA MET A 249 -3.52 7.12 -6.95
C MET A 249 -3.31 8.14 -8.08
N LEU A 250 -4.38 8.69 -8.65
CA LEU A 250 -4.30 9.73 -9.68
C LEU A 250 -3.55 10.97 -9.17
N PHE A 251 -3.90 11.46 -7.97
CA PHE A 251 -3.24 12.61 -7.37
C PHE A 251 -1.78 12.32 -7.01
N PHE A 252 -1.50 11.13 -6.46
CA PHE A 252 -0.14 10.70 -6.14
C PHE A 252 0.74 10.64 -7.40
N VAL A 253 0.26 10.01 -8.49
CA VAL A 253 0.97 9.95 -9.77
C VAL A 253 1.27 11.35 -10.32
N GLY A 254 0.31 12.28 -10.21
CA GLY A 254 0.53 13.67 -10.59
C GLY A 254 1.64 14.35 -9.79
N ALA A 255 1.58 14.29 -8.45
CA ALA A 255 2.62 14.85 -7.59
C ALA A 255 4.00 14.21 -7.87
N TYR A 256 4.03 12.88 -8.10
CA TYR A 256 5.23 12.13 -8.42
C TYR A 256 5.84 12.54 -9.76
N ALA A 257 5.01 12.70 -10.80
CA ALA A 257 5.45 13.12 -12.13
C ALA A 257 6.07 14.52 -12.07
N ILE A 258 5.47 15.45 -11.33
CA ILE A 258 6.03 16.80 -11.12
C ILE A 258 7.35 16.73 -10.34
N ALA A 259 7.46 15.88 -9.31
CA ALA A 259 8.72 15.64 -8.59
C ALA A 259 9.82 15.12 -9.54
N SER A 260 9.45 14.22 -10.44
CA SER A 260 10.34 13.62 -11.44
C SER A 260 10.81 14.62 -12.48
N LEU A 261 9.94 15.54 -12.95
CA LEU A 261 10.33 16.64 -13.85
C LEU A 261 11.47 17.48 -13.27
N MET A 262 11.40 17.79 -11.97
CA MET A 262 12.47 18.56 -11.31
C MET A 262 13.81 17.82 -11.42
N ILE A 263 13.85 16.52 -11.15
CA ILE A 263 15.08 15.72 -11.25
C ILE A 263 15.55 15.67 -12.70
N PHE A 264 14.64 15.41 -13.63
CA PHE A 264 14.95 15.30 -15.06
C PHE A 264 15.68 16.54 -15.59
N PHE A 265 15.21 17.74 -15.25
CA PHE A 265 15.85 18.99 -15.68
C PHE A 265 16.94 19.52 -14.73
N SER A 266 17.37 18.72 -13.76
CA SER A 266 18.41 19.12 -12.81
C SER A 266 19.79 19.19 -13.46
N LYS A 267 20.55 20.23 -13.10
CA LYS A 267 22.01 20.27 -13.30
C LYS A 267 22.70 19.39 -12.25
N ARG A 268 23.85 18.79 -12.63
CA ARG A 268 24.62 17.86 -11.79
C ARG A 268 24.92 18.40 -10.39
N GLU A 269 25.35 19.66 -10.28
CA GLU A 269 25.66 20.33 -9.00
C GLU A 269 24.48 20.38 -8.02
N SER A 270 23.26 20.50 -8.55
CA SER A 270 22.03 20.60 -7.75
C SER A 270 21.28 19.28 -7.62
N LEU A 271 21.73 18.23 -8.32
CA LEU A 271 21.00 16.99 -8.51
C LEU A 271 20.74 16.28 -7.17
N PHE A 272 21.74 16.21 -6.29
CA PHE A 272 21.59 15.56 -4.97
C PHE A 272 20.59 16.29 -4.07
N LYS A 273 20.67 17.63 -4.00
CA LYS A 273 19.69 18.45 -3.27
C LYS A 273 18.27 18.21 -3.80
N ARG A 274 18.11 18.21 -5.12
CA ARG A 274 16.81 18.01 -5.77
C ARG A 274 16.28 16.58 -5.56
N TYR A 275 17.15 15.57 -5.53
CA TYR A 275 16.78 14.20 -5.15
C TYR A 275 16.22 14.13 -3.73
N LEU A 276 16.85 14.79 -2.75
CA LEU A 276 16.34 14.83 -1.37
C LEU A 276 14.99 15.55 -1.27
N ILE A 277 14.81 16.66 -1.99
CA ILE A 277 13.54 17.40 -2.03
C ILE A 277 12.44 16.55 -2.67
N ALA A 278 12.72 15.93 -3.81
CA ALA A 278 11.78 15.03 -4.49
C ALA A 278 11.41 13.84 -3.63
N SER A 279 12.39 13.21 -2.96
CA SER A 279 12.16 12.12 -2.00
C SER A 279 11.23 12.58 -0.89
N THR A 280 11.48 13.75 -0.29
CA THR A 280 10.63 14.32 0.77
C THR A 280 9.20 14.57 0.28
N LEU A 281 9.05 15.14 -0.93
CA LEU A 281 7.74 15.36 -1.53
C LEU A 281 7.00 14.04 -1.75
N ILE A 282 7.68 13.00 -2.23
CA ILE A 282 7.08 11.69 -2.45
C ILE A 282 6.61 11.06 -1.14
N VAL A 283 7.36 11.18 -0.03
CA VAL A 283 6.87 10.69 1.27
C VAL A 283 5.61 11.43 1.71
N PHE A 284 5.58 12.76 1.60
CA PHE A 284 4.37 13.53 1.90
C PHE A 284 3.20 13.15 1.00
N ALA A 285 3.42 13.08 -0.31
CA ALA A 285 2.39 12.72 -1.28
C ALA A 285 1.87 11.30 -1.05
N PHE A 286 2.75 10.35 -0.74
CA PHE A 286 2.39 8.97 -0.43
C PHE A 286 1.45 8.92 0.78
N PHE A 287 1.82 9.59 1.87
CA PHE A 287 1.00 9.62 3.09
C PHE A 287 -0.32 10.40 2.94
N HIS A 288 -0.30 11.53 2.22
CA HIS A 288 -1.45 12.42 2.15
C HIS A 288 -2.39 12.14 0.99
N LEU A 289 -1.91 11.60 -0.14
CA LEU A 289 -2.72 11.44 -1.34
C LEU A 289 -3.21 10.01 -1.52
N LEU A 290 -2.47 9.00 -1.08
CA LEU A 290 -2.93 7.61 -1.14
C LEU A 290 -3.81 7.25 0.06
N THR A 291 -4.85 6.46 -0.21
CA THR A 291 -5.61 5.72 0.81
C THR A 291 -4.74 4.60 1.38
N GLU A 292 -5.24 3.86 2.37
CA GLU A 292 -4.49 2.77 3.03
C GLU A 292 -3.15 3.19 3.66
N SER A 293 -2.93 4.49 3.88
CA SER A 293 -1.74 4.98 4.55
C SER A 293 -1.79 4.65 6.04
N HIS A 294 -0.68 4.12 6.58
CA HIS A 294 -0.49 3.93 8.02
C HIS A 294 0.10 5.17 8.71
N GLU A 295 -0.17 5.31 10.01
CA GLU A 295 0.31 6.42 10.87
C GLU A 295 1.82 6.69 10.78
N ARG A 296 2.60 5.64 10.50
CA ARG A 296 4.08 5.67 10.43
C ARG A 296 4.65 5.87 9.03
N TYR A 297 3.83 5.95 7.98
CA TYR A 297 4.32 6.06 6.60
C TYR A 297 5.06 7.37 6.28
N GLN A 298 5.06 8.33 7.20
CA GLN A 298 5.89 9.53 7.16
C GLN A 298 7.28 9.37 7.78
N PHE A 299 7.63 8.23 8.38
CA PHE A 299 8.85 8.08 9.18
C PHE A 299 10.14 8.55 8.48
N HIS A 300 10.25 8.33 7.16
CA HIS A 300 11.39 8.77 6.35
C HIS A 300 11.67 10.28 6.38
N ILE A 301 10.65 11.10 6.69
CA ILE A 301 10.76 12.55 6.85
C ILE A 301 11.73 12.92 7.97
N LEU A 302 11.82 12.09 9.02
CA LEU A 302 12.74 12.31 10.15
C LEU A 302 14.21 12.26 9.72
N GLY A 303 14.55 11.50 8.67
CA GLY A 303 15.90 11.48 8.10
C GLY A 303 16.10 12.52 6.99
N LEU A 304 15.08 12.74 6.17
CA LEU A 304 15.17 13.61 4.99
C LEU A 304 15.12 15.11 5.31
N LEU A 305 14.18 15.57 6.14
CA LEU A 305 14.05 17.01 6.44
C LEU A 305 15.29 17.60 7.13
N PRO A 306 15.94 16.94 8.10
CA PRO A 306 17.19 17.46 8.67
C PRO A 306 18.25 17.70 7.60
N LEU A 307 18.38 16.80 6.62
CA LEU A 307 19.34 16.96 5.52
C LEU A 307 19.00 18.15 4.62
N LEU A 308 17.73 18.51 4.48
CA LEU A 308 17.32 19.69 3.71
C LEU A 308 17.75 21.01 4.35
N ILE A 309 17.86 21.07 5.70
CA ILE A 309 18.33 22.27 6.43
C ILE A 309 19.77 22.64 6.05
N ILE A 310 20.59 21.66 5.63
CA ILE A 310 21.96 21.91 5.17
C ILE A 310 21.99 22.90 4.01
N PHE A 311 20.96 22.88 3.16
CA PHE A 311 20.87 23.72 1.96
C PHE A 311 20.09 25.03 2.18
N ASP A 312 19.72 25.34 3.42
CA ASP A 312 18.97 26.54 3.75
C ASP A 312 19.85 27.78 3.88
N ASN A 313 19.29 28.90 3.45
CA ASN A 313 19.86 30.21 3.71
C ASN A 313 19.82 30.48 5.23
N VAL A 314 20.94 30.98 5.78
CA VAL A 314 21.12 31.31 7.20
C VAL A 314 19.95 32.15 7.74
N LYS A 315 19.43 33.10 6.95
CA LYS A 315 18.30 33.97 7.33
C LYS A 315 17.02 33.18 7.69
N HIS A 316 16.77 32.05 7.05
CA HIS A 316 15.55 31.25 7.24
C HIS A 316 15.73 30.06 8.17
N ARG A 317 16.96 29.81 8.62
CA ARG A 317 17.34 28.60 9.34
C ARG A 317 16.58 28.43 10.66
N LYS A 318 16.40 29.49 11.46
CA LYS A 318 15.63 29.45 12.71
C LYS A 318 14.19 28.99 12.46
N ARG A 319 13.52 29.59 11.48
CA ARG A 319 12.15 29.21 11.09
C ARG A 319 12.09 27.74 10.64
N ASN A 320 13.04 27.31 9.83
CA ASN A 320 13.03 25.95 9.29
C ASN A 320 13.37 24.89 10.36
N PHE A 321 14.15 25.22 11.38
CA PHE A 321 14.30 24.38 12.58
C PHE A 321 13.01 24.28 13.39
N VAL A 322 12.28 25.39 13.58
CA VAL A 322 10.96 25.36 14.24
C VAL A 322 10.00 24.47 13.45
N LEU A 323 9.96 24.61 12.12
CA LEU A 323 9.15 23.75 11.27
C LEU A 323 9.56 22.27 11.41
N LEU A 324 10.85 21.95 11.33
CA LEU A 324 11.35 20.59 11.52
C LEU A 324 10.92 20.00 12.87
N PHE A 325 11.02 20.77 13.95
CA PHE A 325 10.54 20.36 15.27
C PHE A 325 9.04 20.11 15.29
N LEU A 326 8.23 21.01 14.71
CA LEU A 326 6.79 20.83 14.62
C LEU A 326 6.41 19.61 13.79
N VAL A 327 7.05 19.36 12.63
CA VAL A 327 6.79 18.15 11.82
C VAL A 327 7.06 16.90 12.65
N SER A 328 8.21 16.85 13.31
CA SER A 328 8.63 15.75 14.17
C SER A 328 7.64 15.51 15.33
N LEU A 329 7.17 16.58 15.98
CA LEU A 329 6.21 16.53 17.07
C LEU A 329 4.83 16.03 16.61
N PHE A 330 4.32 16.52 15.47
CA PHE A 330 3.03 16.10 14.94
C PHE A 330 3.06 14.67 14.38
N LEU A 331 4.20 14.22 13.84
CA LEU A 331 4.41 12.82 13.52
C LEU A 331 4.37 11.95 14.78
N PHE A 332 5.03 12.37 15.86
CA PHE A 332 4.94 11.68 17.14
C PHE A 332 3.49 11.60 17.64
N PHE A 333 2.73 12.70 17.62
CA PHE A 333 1.33 12.66 18.05
C PHE A 333 0.44 11.78 17.17
N ASN A 334 0.70 11.71 15.87
CA ASN A 334 0.04 10.77 14.97
C ASN A 334 0.27 9.33 15.42
N LEU A 335 1.54 8.95 15.64
CA LEU A 335 1.90 7.62 16.17
C LEU A 335 1.25 7.37 17.54
N TYR A 336 1.33 8.33 18.45
CA TYR A 336 0.90 8.19 19.84
C TYR A 336 -0.62 8.01 19.97
N VAL A 337 -1.41 8.86 19.30
CA VAL A 337 -2.88 8.76 19.33
C VAL A 337 -3.34 7.54 18.53
N SER A 338 -2.69 7.19 17.41
CA SER A 338 -2.95 5.92 16.71
C SER A 338 -2.68 4.71 17.61
N PHE A 339 -1.61 4.74 18.40
CA PHE A 339 -1.31 3.69 19.38
C PHE A 339 -2.42 3.56 20.42
N TYR A 340 -2.99 4.67 20.90
CA TYR A 340 -4.15 4.63 21.81
C TYR A 340 -5.36 3.97 21.17
N PHE A 341 -5.67 4.28 19.90
CA PHE A 341 -6.78 3.61 19.20
C PHE A 341 -6.56 2.11 19.03
N ASN A 342 -5.33 1.67 18.80
CA ASN A 342 -5.00 0.25 18.67
C ASN A 342 -4.92 -0.48 20.03
N TYR A 343 -4.44 0.22 21.06
CA TYR A 343 -4.14 -0.35 22.38
C TYR A 343 -4.59 0.62 23.51
N PRO A 344 -5.90 0.78 23.74
CA PRO A 344 -6.44 1.79 24.64
C PRO A 344 -6.07 1.58 26.12
N LYS A 345 -5.62 0.37 26.49
CA LYS A 345 -5.25 0.02 27.87
C LYS A 345 -3.77 0.26 28.22
N THR A 346 -2.93 0.62 27.24
CA THR A 346 -1.46 0.70 27.42
C THR A 346 -0.90 2.11 27.50
N ILE A 347 -1.72 3.13 27.24
CA ILE A 347 -1.31 4.54 27.33
C ILE A 347 -1.93 5.18 28.56
N TYR A 348 -1.10 5.86 29.35
CA TYR A 348 -1.47 6.51 30.62
C TYR A 348 -1.74 8.03 30.48
N TRP A 349 -1.77 8.59 29.27
CA TRP A 349 -2.03 10.01 29.01
C TRP A 349 -3.54 10.33 28.98
N PRO A 350 -4.00 11.53 29.42
CA PRO A 350 -5.42 11.79 29.72
C PRO A 350 -6.30 12.05 28.49
N PHE A 351 -6.14 11.29 27.41
CA PHE A 351 -7.09 11.34 26.31
C PHE A 351 -8.35 10.54 26.67
N SER A 352 -9.46 11.23 26.95
CA SER A 352 -10.78 10.61 26.75
C SER A 352 -10.92 10.24 25.26
N SER A 353 -11.81 9.30 24.93
CA SER A 353 -12.03 8.92 23.52
C SER A 353 -12.42 10.14 22.65
N GLU A 354 -13.15 11.10 23.22
CA GLU A 354 -13.50 12.38 22.57
C GLU A 354 -12.28 13.27 22.33
N LEU A 355 -11.37 13.36 23.31
CA LEU A 355 -10.15 14.16 23.16
C LEU A 355 -9.20 13.52 22.14
N ALA A 356 -9.12 12.19 22.06
CA ALA A 356 -8.34 11.48 21.04
C ALA A 356 -8.86 11.76 19.63
N VAL A 357 -10.18 11.73 19.42
CA VAL A 357 -10.80 12.07 18.14
C VAL A 357 -10.55 13.53 17.77
N THR A 358 -10.71 14.46 18.72
CA THR A 358 -10.44 15.89 18.52
C THR A 358 -8.97 16.14 18.18
N ALA A 359 -8.05 15.52 18.92
CA ALA A 359 -6.62 15.60 18.65
C ALA A 359 -6.29 15.06 17.25
N SER A 360 -6.89 13.95 16.84
CA SER A 360 -6.67 13.37 15.50
C SER A 360 -7.03 14.35 14.38
N LEU A 361 -8.11 15.13 14.54
CA LEU A 361 -8.50 16.16 13.57
C LEU A 361 -7.47 17.30 13.51
N ILE A 362 -7.05 17.83 14.67
CA ILE A 362 -6.04 18.91 14.76
C ILE A 362 -4.72 18.47 14.11
N ILE A 363 -4.28 17.24 14.42
CA ILE A 363 -3.06 16.67 13.84
C ILE A 363 -3.20 16.56 12.32
N SER A 364 -4.35 16.07 11.85
CA SER A 364 -4.63 15.92 10.43
C SER A 364 -4.63 17.25 9.68
N ILE A 365 -5.29 18.28 10.22
CA ILE A 365 -5.31 19.63 9.62
C ILE A 365 -3.90 20.20 9.53
N PHE A 366 -3.12 20.08 10.61
CA PHE A 366 -1.73 20.57 10.63
C PHE A 366 -0.88 19.88 9.56
N GLN A 367 -0.89 18.55 9.50
CA GLN A 367 -0.07 17.80 8.55
C GLN A 367 -0.49 18.06 7.10
N VAL A 368 -1.80 18.10 6.80
CA VAL A 368 -2.31 18.44 5.46
C VAL A 368 -1.91 19.87 5.09
N GLY A 369 -2.05 20.83 6.01
CA GLY A 369 -1.62 22.21 5.81
C GLY A 369 -0.12 22.33 5.52
N LEU A 370 0.71 21.61 6.28
CA LEU A 370 2.15 21.52 6.07
C LEU A 370 2.48 20.96 4.68
N PHE A 371 1.81 19.88 4.26
CA PHE A 371 1.99 19.31 2.94
C PHE A 371 1.63 20.31 1.84
N ILE A 372 0.50 21.01 1.96
CA ILE A 372 0.08 22.04 1.00
C ILE A 372 1.12 23.17 0.92
N VAL A 373 1.60 23.66 2.07
CA VAL A 373 2.64 24.71 2.12
C VAL A 373 3.95 24.23 1.48
N PHE A 374 4.39 23.00 1.78
CA PHE A 374 5.59 22.41 1.20
C PHE A 374 5.44 22.22 -0.32
N PHE A 375 4.29 21.71 -0.77
CA PHE A 375 3.99 21.52 -2.18
C PHE A 375 3.93 22.86 -2.93
N ALA A 376 3.27 23.86 -2.37
CA ALA A 376 3.23 25.22 -2.93
C ALA A 376 4.65 25.80 -3.04
N TRP A 377 5.44 25.76 -1.95
CA TRP A 377 6.84 26.19 -1.98
C TRP A 377 7.65 25.47 -3.06
N PHE A 378 7.47 24.15 -3.18
CA PHE A 378 8.12 23.33 -4.18
C PHE A 378 7.75 23.80 -5.61
N ILE A 379 6.46 24.03 -5.87
CA ILE A 379 5.98 24.52 -7.16
C ILE A 379 6.58 25.89 -7.49
N PHE A 380 6.44 26.85 -6.58
CA PHE A 380 6.92 28.22 -6.80
C PHE A 380 8.43 28.29 -7.00
N LYS A 381 9.21 27.49 -6.27
CA LYS A 381 10.67 27.56 -6.28
C LYS A 381 11.32 26.74 -7.39
N TYR A 382 10.78 25.56 -7.72
CA TYR A 382 11.47 24.62 -8.61
C TYR A 382 10.71 24.31 -9.90
N ILE A 383 9.40 24.50 -9.93
CA ILE A 383 8.54 24.05 -11.04
C ILE A 383 7.99 25.21 -11.87
N ARG A 384 8.02 26.45 -11.37
CA ARG A 384 7.51 27.64 -12.08
C ARG A 384 8.00 27.78 -13.53
N GLN A 385 9.25 27.39 -13.80
CA GLN A 385 9.82 27.44 -15.16
C GLN A 385 9.41 26.28 -16.07
N TYR A 386 8.71 25.27 -15.53
CA TYR A 386 8.24 24.07 -16.23
C TYR A 386 6.71 23.98 -16.26
N LEU A 387 5.99 25.09 -16.07
CA LEU A 387 4.52 25.10 -15.99
C LEU A 387 3.85 24.47 -17.22
N LEU A 388 4.41 24.62 -18.41
CA LEU A 388 3.90 23.95 -19.61
C LEU A 388 3.87 22.42 -19.45
N PHE A 389 4.97 21.82 -18.97
CA PHE A 389 5.03 20.38 -18.72
C PHE A 389 4.07 19.95 -17.61
N VAL A 390 3.88 20.78 -16.58
CA VAL A 390 2.87 20.51 -15.54
C VAL A 390 1.47 20.52 -16.14
N MET A 391 1.12 21.49 -16.97
CA MET A 391 -0.18 21.54 -17.64
C MET A 391 -0.39 20.34 -18.55
N LEU A 392 0.65 19.86 -19.25
CA LEU A 392 0.58 18.64 -20.06
C LEU A 392 0.35 17.39 -19.20
N ILE A 393 1.06 17.25 -18.07
CA ILE A 393 0.84 16.15 -17.12
C ILE A 393 -0.59 16.19 -16.58
N VAL A 394 -1.04 17.35 -16.10
CA VAL A 394 -2.40 17.51 -15.58
C VAL A 394 -3.43 17.22 -16.66
N GLY A 395 -3.24 17.73 -17.87
CA GLY A 395 -4.10 17.46 -19.02
C GLY A 395 -4.19 15.97 -19.35
N LEU A 396 -3.06 15.25 -19.35
CA LEU A 396 -3.03 13.79 -19.56
C LEU A 396 -3.80 13.05 -18.46
N LEU A 397 -3.60 13.42 -17.19
CA LEU A 397 -4.31 12.81 -16.06
C LEU A 397 -5.81 13.09 -16.13
N VAL A 398 -6.22 14.28 -16.56
CA VAL A 398 -7.63 14.64 -16.79
C VAL A 398 -8.21 13.82 -17.94
N VAL A 399 -7.49 13.63 -19.04
CA VAL A 399 -7.93 12.79 -20.16
C VAL A 399 -8.11 11.34 -19.72
N VAL A 400 -7.17 10.78 -18.96
CA VAL A 400 -7.29 9.42 -18.39
C VAL A 400 -8.50 9.32 -17.48
N PHE A 401 -8.70 10.29 -16.59
CA PHE A 401 -9.84 10.34 -15.68
C PHE A 401 -11.17 10.44 -16.42
N ILE A 402 -11.29 11.31 -17.42
CA ILE A 402 -12.49 11.45 -18.25
C ILE A 402 -12.74 10.16 -19.04
N GLY A 403 -11.70 9.55 -19.61
CA GLY A 403 -11.79 8.29 -20.34
C GLY A 403 -12.34 7.16 -19.47
N GLN A 404 -11.83 7.01 -18.25
CA GLN A 404 -12.34 6.03 -17.28
C GLN A 404 -13.81 6.27 -16.91
N ASN A 405 -14.26 7.52 -16.91
CA ASN A 405 -15.65 7.89 -16.60
C ASN A 405 -16.52 8.13 -17.84
N ALA A 406 -16.02 7.88 -19.06
CA ALA A 406 -16.70 8.30 -20.28
C ALA A 406 -18.09 7.68 -20.42
N ASN A 407 -18.22 6.37 -20.16
CA ASN A 407 -19.52 5.69 -20.20
C ASN A 407 -20.49 6.25 -19.16
N TYR A 408 -20.00 6.57 -17.96
CA TYR A 408 -20.81 7.20 -16.91
C TYR A 408 -21.30 8.60 -17.29
N LEU A 409 -20.42 9.41 -17.88
CA LEU A 409 -20.74 10.77 -18.32
C LEU A 409 -21.73 10.76 -19.50
N LEU A 410 -21.55 9.82 -20.44
CA LEU A 410 -22.36 9.66 -21.64
C LEU A 410 -23.63 8.81 -21.42
N ARG A 411 -23.91 8.37 -20.18
CA ARG A 411 -25.04 7.49 -19.83
C ARG A 411 -25.08 6.18 -20.65
N ARG A 412 -23.92 5.65 -21.01
CA ARG A 412 -23.78 4.36 -21.67
C ARG A 412 -23.69 3.22 -20.63
N PRO A 413 -24.00 1.97 -21.00
CA PRO A 413 -23.83 0.83 -20.10
C PRO A 413 -22.40 0.73 -19.56
N ILE A 414 -22.29 0.42 -18.27
CA ILE A 414 -21.01 0.24 -17.57
C ILE A 414 -20.91 -1.20 -17.10
N ALA A 415 -19.89 -1.92 -17.54
CA ALA A 415 -19.64 -3.27 -17.08
C ALA A 415 -19.32 -3.26 -15.58
N LEU A 416 -19.99 -4.10 -14.80
CA LEU A 416 -19.74 -4.23 -13.37
C LEU A 416 -18.31 -4.68 -13.07
N SER A 417 -17.69 -5.42 -14.00
CA SER A 417 -16.28 -5.83 -13.91
C SER A 417 -15.28 -4.66 -14.04
N SER A 418 -15.73 -3.45 -14.42
CA SER A 418 -14.90 -2.23 -14.31
C SER A 418 -15.00 -1.54 -12.95
N LEU A 419 -15.85 -2.04 -12.04
CA LEU A 419 -15.94 -1.59 -10.65
C LEU A 419 -15.23 -2.58 -9.73
N ILE A 420 -14.63 -2.06 -8.66
CA ILE A 420 -14.03 -2.88 -7.61
C ILE A 420 -15.11 -3.17 -6.56
N PRO A 421 -15.39 -4.45 -6.22
CA PRO A 421 -16.36 -4.78 -5.17
C PRO A 421 -15.85 -4.31 -3.81
N LEU A 422 -16.75 -3.82 -2.95
CA LEU A 422 -16.46 -3.46 -1.57
C LEU A 422 -15.82 -4.63 -0.82
N SER A 423 -16.45 -5.79 -0.93
CA SER A 423 -15.99 -7.05 -0.36
C SER A 423 -16.63 -8.22 -1.11
N ALA A 424 -16.07 -9.40 -0.90
CA ALA A 424 -16.67 -10.64 -1.35
C ALA A 424 -16.43 -11.72 -0.30
N ALA A 425 -17.38 -12.64 -0.17
CA ALA A 425 -17.27 -13.85 0.64
C ALA A 425 -17.78 -15.02 -0.19
N GLN A 426 -16.99 -16.09 -0.30
CA GLN A 426 -17.42 -17.33 -0.93
C GLN A 426 -16.68 -18.54 -0.34
N ASP A 427 -17.28 -19.72 -0.48
CA ASP A 427 -16.77 -20.96 0.15
C ASP A 427 -15.57 -21.58 -0.57
N TYR A 428 -15.36 -21.27 -1.85
CA TYR A 428 -14.28 -21.82 -2.67
C TYR A 428 -13.53 -20.72 -3.40
N LEU A 429 -12.22 -20.57 -3.17
CA LEU A 429 -11.37 -19.52 -3.76
C LEU A 429 -11.94 -18.11 -3.57
N SER A 430 -11.67 -17.17 -4.49
CA SER A 430 -12.24 -15.81 -4.47
C SER A 430 -12.84 -15.46 -5.82
N PRO A 431 -13.90 -14.63 -5.88
CA PRO A 431 -14.47 -14.26 -7.16
C PRO A 431 -13.45 -13.52 -8.00
N VAL A 432 -13.50 -13.75 -9.32
CA VAL A 432 -12.56 -13.17 -10.28
C VAL A 432 -13.30 -12.51 -11.43
N THR A 433 -12.67 -11.50 -12.00
CA THR A 433 -13.25 -10.68 -13.07
C THR A 433 -12.84 -11.19 -14.44
N ASN A 434 -13.82 -11.34 -15.34
CA ASN A 434 -13.64 -11.70 -16.75
C ASN A 434 -12.94 -13.06 -16.99
N MET A 435 -13.01 -13.97 -16.02
CA MET A 435 -12.46 -15.32 -16.09
C MET A 435 -13.23 -16.23 -15.11
N THR A 436 -13.12 -17.55 -15.30
CA THR A 436 -13.78 -18.54 -14.44
C THR A 436 -13.15 -18.61 -13.04
N VAL A 437 -13.87 -19.13 -12.04
CA VAL A 437 -13.38 -19.12 -10.65
C VAL A 437 -12.07 -19.91 -10.46
N ASP A 438 -11.88 -21.00 -11.19
CA ASP A 438 -10.64 -21.79 -11.15
C ASP A 438 -9.42 -21.06 -11.73
N SER A 439 -9.66 -20.07 -12.60
CA SER A 439 -8.60 -19.22 -13.15
C SER A 439 -7.86 -18.45 -12.05
N SER A 440 -8.47 -18.26 -10.88
CA SER A 440 -7.84 -17.62 -9.71
C SER A 440 -6.63 -18.38 -9.16
N GLN A 441 -6.46 -19.66 -9.53
CA GLN A 441 -5.31 -20.49 -9.14
C GLN A 441 -4.04 -20.21 -9.96
N GLY A 442 -4.12 -19.35 -10.96
CA GLY A 442 -2.97 -18.87 -11.73
C GLY A 442 -3.11 -19.07 -13.24
N ALA A 443 -2.15 -18.53 -13.99
CA ALA A 443 -2.23 -18.42 -15.46
C ALA A 443 -2.43 -19.76 -16.19
N ARG A 444 -2.00 -20.89 -15.61
CA ARG A 444 -2.17 -22.24 -16.21
C ARG A 444 -3.60 -22.77 -16.13
N ARG A 445 -4.43 -22.23 -15.24
CA ARG A 445 -5.84 -22.59 -15.07
C ARG A 445 -6.78 -21.56 -15.72
N TRP A 446 -6.23 -20.58 -16.43
CA TRP A 446 -7.02 -19.53 -17.04
C TRP A 446 -8.01 -20.11 -18.06
N ASN A 447 -9.27 -19.72 -17.92
CA ASN A 447 -10.34 -20.05 -18.83
C ASN A 447 -11.32 -18.86 -18.98
N ARG A 448 -12.02 -18.85 -20.11
CA ARG A 448 -13.02 -17.81 -20.42
C ARG A 448 -14.35 -18.17 -19.77
N LEU A 449 -15.03 -17.16 -19.23
CA LEU A 449 -16.40 -17.27 -18.71
C LEU A 449 -17.31 -17.90 -19.74
N SER A 450 -18.07 -18.91 -19.32
CA SER A 450 -19.01 -19.57 -20.23
C SER A 450 -20.10 -20.31 -19.49
N ASN A 451 -21.32 -20.30 -20.00
CA ASN A 451 -22.35 -21.25 -19.54
C ASN A 451 -22.77 -22.08 -20.75
N ASN A 452 -22.72 -23.40 -20.62
CA ASN A 452 -23.06 -24.34 -21.70
C ASN A 452 -22.37 -23.99 -23.05
N TYR A 453 -21.08 -23.66 -23.00
CA TYR A 453 -20.25 -23.23 -24.15
C TYR A 453 -20.68 -21.93 -24.84
N TYR A 454 -21.61 -21.15 -24.27
CA TYR A 454 -21.82 -19.75 -24.64
C TYR A 454 -20.75 -18.91 -23.94
N PHE A 455 -19.80 -18.36 -24.70
CA PHE A 455 -18.64 -17.64 -24.16
C PHE A 455 -18.90 -16.14 -24.02
N TYR A 456 -18.45 -15.58 -22.90
CA TYR A 456 -18.60 -14.16 -22.58
C TYR A 456 -17.23 -13.49 -22.40
N GLU A 457 -17.10 -12.22 -22.74
CA GLU A 457 -15.86 -11.46 -22.52
C GLU A 457 -15.79 -10.85 -21.13
N LYS A 458 -16.95 -10.49 -20.58
CA LYS A 458 -17.04 -9.76 -19.31
C LYS A 458 -17.96 -10.47 -18.35
N GLY A 459 -17.60 -10.44 -17.08
CA GLY A 459 -18.40 -11.04 -16.03
C GLY A 459 -17.63 -11.25 -14.75
N ILE A 460 -18.26 -11.93 -13.81
CA ILE A 460 -17.71 -12.28 -12.52
C ILE A 460 -17.83 -13.79 -12.35
N GLY A 461 -16.69 -14.48 -12.37
CA GLY A 461 -16.61 -15.90 -12.08
C GLY A 461 -16.61 -16.15 -10.58
N SER A 462 -17.52 -16.99 -10.10
CA SER A 462 -17.74 -17.21 -8.66
C SER A 462 -18.13 -18.67 -8.37
N HIS A 463 -18.49 -18.94 -7.12
CA HIS A 463 -18.83 -20.27 -6.63
C HIS A 463 -19.87 -20.16 -5.51
N ALA A 464 -20.85 -21.08 -5.43
CA ALA A 464 -21.84 -21.09 -4.34
C ALA A 464 -21.27 -21.67 -3.01
N ASP A 465 -21.60 -21.17 -1.82
CA ASP A 465 -22.32 -19.92 -1.57
C ASP A 465 -21.39 -18.71 -1.75
N SER A 466 -21.92 -17.62 -2.31
CA SER A 466 -21.17 -16.38 -2.56
C SER A 466 -22.03 -15.15 -2.35
N ASN A 467 -21.41 -14.11 -1.78
CA ASN A 467 -21.93 -12.75 -1.70
C ASN A 467 -20.85 -11.77 -2.16
N ILE A 468 -21.16 -10.94 -3.15
CA ILE A 468 -20.26 -9.91 -3.69
C ILE A 468 -20.94 -8.56 -3.58
N TYR A 469 -20.32 -7.62 -2.86
CA TYR A 469 -20.91 -6.33 -2.52
C TYR A 469 -20.34 -5.22 -3.38
N TYR A 470 -21.19 -4.39 -3.98
CA TYR A 470 -20.80 -3.24 -4.81
C TYR A 470 -21.42 -1.95 -4.30
N HIS A 471 -20.62 -0.89 -4.22
CA HIS A 471 -21.12 0.45 -3.90
C HIS A 471 -21.71 1.10 -5.16
N LEU A 472 -23.03 1.26 -5.18
CA LEU A 472 -23.74 1.96 -6.24
C LEU A 472 -23.96 3.44 -5.90
N ASN A 473 -24.08 3.77 -4.60
CA ASN A 473 -24.30 5.12 -4.10
C ASN A 473 -25.49 5.85 -4.76
N GLY A 474 -26.55 5.12 -5.14
CA GLY A 474 -27.72 5.65 -5.84
C GLY A 474 -27.43 6.20 -7.25
N LYS A 475 -26.27 5.91 -7.84
CA LYS A 475 -25.83 6.47 -9.13
C LYS A 475 -26.39 5.75 -10.35
N PHE A 476 -27.05 4.61 -10.16
CA PHE A 476 -27.55 3.71 -11.20
C PHE A 476 -29.03 3.41 -10.99
N SER A 477 -29.72 3.02 -12.06
CA SER A 477 -31.15 2.70 -12.06
C SER A 477 -31.45 1.28 -12.50
N THR A 478 -30.56 0.61 -13.26
CA THR A 478 -30.83 -0.76 -13.71
C THR A 478 -29.55 -1.58 -13.80
N LEU A 479 -29.61 -2.82 -13.35
CA LEU A 479 -28.65 -3.89 -13.66
C LEU A 479 -29.26 -4.79 -14.75
N VAL A 480 -28.48 -5.09 -15.78
CA VAL A 480 -28.77 -6.14 -16.77
C VAL A 480 -27.64 -7.16 -16.71
N THR A 481 -27.94 -8.44 -16.65
CA THR A 481 -26.92 -9.49 -16.61
C THR A 481 -27.50 -10.79 -17.13
N ASP A 482 -26.67 -11.59 -17.78
CA ASP A 482 -26.90 -13.02 -17.91
C ASP A 482 -26.32 -13.73 -16.67
N TYR A 483 -26.77 -14.95 -16.41
CA TYR A 483 -26.29 -15.77 -15.31
C TYR A 483 -26.47 -17.27 -15.61
N GLY A 484 -25.60 -18.09 -15.03
CA GLY A 484 -25.63 -19.54 -15.19
C GLY A 484 -24.46 -20.24 -14.52
N ILE A 485 -24.52 -21.57 -14.43
CA ILE A 485 -23.40 -22.39 -13.95
C ILE A 485 -22.33 -22.43 -15.03
N ASP A 486 -21.06 -22.20 -14.67
CA ASP A 486 -19.98 -22.18 -15.65
C ASP A 486 -19.82 -23.56 -16.31
N THR A 487 -19.34 -23.60 -17.56
CA THR A 487 -19.04 -24.83 -18.28
C THR A 487 -18.02 -25.72 -17.56
N GLU A 488 -17.13 -25.17 -16.75
CA GLU A 488 -16.20 -25.94 -15.93
C GLU A 488 -16.85 -26.55 -14.68
N GLY A 489 -18.08 -26.13 -14.33
CA GLY A 489 -18.81 -26.62 -13.18
C GLY A 489 -19.23 -28.09 -13.29
N ASP A 490 -19.49 -28.70 -12.13
CA ASP A 490 -19.89 -30.11 -12.03
C ASP A 490 -21.25 -30.38 -12.68
N VAL A 491 -21.40 -31.57 -13.27
CA VAL A 491 -22.62 -31.99 -13.96
C VAL A 491 -23.87 -32.00 -13.08
N ASN A 492 -23.70 -32.17 -11.77
CA ASN A 492 -24.78 -32.17 -10.79
C ASN A 492 -24.96 -30.82 -10.10
N ALA A 493 -24.17 -29.80 -10.42
CA ALA A 493 -24.24 -28.51 -9.74
C ALA A 493 -25.63 -27.87 -9.89
N LYS A 494 -26.15 -27.33 -8.77
CA LYS A 494 -27.41 -26.59 -8.72
C LYS A 494 -27.27 -25.35 -7.86
N VAL A 495 -27.63 -24.19 -8.39
CA VAL A 495 -27.50 -22.89 -7.70
C VAL A 495 -28.72 -22.00 -7.90
N VAL A 496 -28.88 -21.00 -7.06
CA VAL A 496 -29.88 -19.92 -7.18
C VAL A 496 -29.16 -18.58 -7.14
N PHE A 497 -29.45 -17.73 -8.13
CA PHE A 497 -28.91 -16.38 -8.23
C PHE A 497 -29.91 -15.38 -7.64
N SER A 498 -29.43 -14.50 -6.77
CA SER A 498 -30.21 -13.39 -6.22
C SER A 498 -29.45 -12.07 -6.37
N VAL A 499 -30.19 -10.98 -6.60
CA VAL A 499 -29.67 -9.62 -6.50
C VAL A 499 -30.39 -8.93 -5.36
N LEU A 500 -29.62 -8.38 -4.42
CA LEU A 500 -30.14 -7.61 -3.29
C LEU A 500 -29.68 -6.15 -3.42
N GLY A 501 -30.52 -5.22 -2.99
CA GLY A 501 -30.18 -3.81 -2.82
C GLY A 501 -30.46 -3.37 -1.40
N ASP A 502 -29.45 -2.86 -0.71
CA ASP A 502 -29.53 -2.47 0.70
C ASP A 502 -30.18 -3.57 1.57
N ASP A 503 -29.70 -4.81 1.41
CA ASP A 503 -30.16 -6.06 2.04
C ASP A 503 -31.59 -6.52 1.69
N ARG A 504 -32.30 -5.81 0.82
CA ARG A 504 -33.60 -6.23 0.29
C ARG A 504 -33.44 -7.04 -1.00
N GLU A 505 -34.09 -8.19 -1.10
CA GLU A 505 -34.12 -8.98 -2.35
C GLU A 505 -34.89 -8.23 -3.45
N LEU A 506 -34.23 -8.00 -4.58
CA LEU A 506 -34.77 -7.33 -5.77
C LEU A 506 -35.01 -8.32 -6.91
N PHE A 507 -34.26 -9.41 -6.94
CA PHE A 507 -34.38 -10.48 -7.93
C PHE A 507 -33.96 -11.81 -7.31
N LYS A 508 -34.62 -12.89 -7.73
CA LYS A 508 -34.27 -14.27 -7.42
C LYS A 508 -34.59 -15.16 -8.62
N SER A 509 -33.63 -15.97 -9.04
CA SER A 509 -33.81 -16.93 -10.13
C SER A 509 -34.57 -18.19 -9.65
N LYS A 510 -35.03 -18.99 -10.61
CA LYS A 510 -35.28 -20.42 -10.35
C LYS A 510 -33.95 -21.13 -10.08
N VAL A 511 -34.02 -22.37 -9.59
CA VAL A 511 -32.82 -23.22 -9.49
C VAL A 511 -32.26 -23.43 -10.90
N MET A 512 -30.98 -23.14 -11.07
CA MET A 512 -30.22 -23.32 -12.30
C MET A 512 -29.38 -24.59 -12.17
N GLY A 513 -29.38 -25.43 -13.21
CA GLY A 513 -28.53 -26.62 -13.36
C GLY A 513 -27.41 -26.42 -14.37
N ARG A 514 -26.42 -27.32 -14.36
CA ARG A 514 -25.22 -27.23 -15.20
C ARG A 514 -25.48 -27.15 -16.71
N PHE A 515 -26.55 -27.79 -17.20
CA PHE A 515 -26.89 -27.82 -18.64
C PHE A 515 -28.00 -26.84 -19.03
N ASP A 516 -28.48 -26.03 -18.09
CA ASP A 516 -29.39 -24.94 -18.45
C ASP A 516 -28.64 -23.91 -19.28
N ILE A 517 -29.26 -23.44 -20.36
CA ILE A 517 -28.76 -22.31 -21.15
C ILE A 517 -28.75 -21.02 -20.31
N PRO A 518 -27.92 -20.02 -20.66
CA PRO A 518 -27.85 -18.78 -19.91
C PRO A 518 -29.23 -18.13 -19.78
N LYS A 519 -29.51 -17.55 -18.62
CA LYS A 519 -30.74 -16.77 -18.38
C LYS A 519 -30.39 -15.32 -18.10
N SER A 520 -31.29 -14.42 -18.47
CA SER A 520 -31.10 -12.98 -18.31
C SER A 520 -31.95 -12.42 -17.18
N ALA A 521 -31.41 -11.45 -16.46
CA ALA A 521 -32.11 -10.64 -15.46
C ALA A 521 -31.97 -9.15 -15.80
N ARG A 522 -33.08 -8.42 -15.61
CA ARG A 522 -33.12 -6.95 -15.60
C ARG A 522 -33.70 -6.50 -14.27
N VAL A 523 -32.89 -5.85 -13.44
CA VAL A 523 -33.21 -5.54 -12.05
C VAL A 523 -33.20 -4.02 -11.85
N ASP A 524 -34.27 -3.46 -11.28
CA ASP A 524 -34.32 -2.06 -10.87
C ASP A 524 -33.46 -1.88 -9.61
N VAL A 525 -32.43 -1.03 -9.71
CA VAL A 525 -31.51 -0.70 -8.60
C VAL A 525 -31.54 0.79 -8.28
N LYS A 526 -32.59 1.51 -8.68
CA LYS A 526 -32.73 2.94 -8.44
C LYS A 526 -32.71 3.26 -6.96
N GLY A 527 -31.79 4.15 -6.57
CA GLY A 527 -31.64 4.59 -5.17
C GLY A 527 -30.88 3.63 -4.27
N VAL A 528 -30.51 2.43 -4.76
CA VAL A 528 -29.73 1.44 -4.00
C VAL A 528 -28.34 2.00 -3.70
N ARG A 529 -27.90 1.92 -2.44
CA ARG A 529 -26.54 2.34 -2.06
C ARG A 529 -25.54 1.20 -2.18
N VAL A 530 -25.90 0.01 -1.71
CA VAL A 530 -25.09 -1.20 -1.79
C VAL A 530 -25.87 -2.30 -2.48
N MET A 531 -25.32 -2.82 -3.57
CA MET A 531 -25.87 -3.97 -4.28
C MET A 531 -25.09 -5.23 -3.89
N THR A 532 -25.79 -6.34 -3.65
CA THR A 532 -25.19 -7.65 -3.43
C THR A 532 -25.57 -8.59 -4.57
N LEU A 533 -24.56 -9.15 -5.24
CA LEU A 533 -24.72 -10.32 -6.08
C LEU A 533 -24.55 -11.57 -5.23
N ARG A 534 -25.60 -12.39 -5.13
CA ARG A 534 -25.62 -13.59 -4.31
C ARG A 534 -25.80 -14.84 -5.15
N ILE A 535 -24.98 -15.84 -4.91
CA ILE A 535 -25.16 -17.19 -5.41
C ILE A 535 -25.35 -18.09 -4.20
N SER A 536 -26.47 -18.82 -4.17
CA SER A 536 -26.81 -19.73 -3.07
C SER A 536 -26.98 -21.15 -3.57
N ARG A 537 -26.72 -22.11 -2.69
CA ARG A 537 -26.85 -23.54 -2.98
C ARG A 537 -28.29 -23.89 -3.36
N GLY A 538 -28.46 -24.54 -4.51
CA GLY A 538 -29.74 -25.09 -4.98
C GLY A 538 -29.98 -26.53 -4.53
N GLN A 539 -29.01 -27.12 -3.82
CA GLN A 539 -29.03 -28.48 -3.28
C GLN A 539 -28.04 -28.59 -2.11
N PRO A 540 -28.01 -29.71 -1.35
CA PRO A 540 -27.12 -29.84 -0.20
C PRO A 540 -25.62 -29.74 -0.53
N SER A 541 -25.19 -30.29 -1.67
CA SER A 541 -23.79 -30.24 -2.13
C SER A 541 -23.50 -28.99 -2.94
N ILE A 542 -22.39 -28.33 -2.62
CA ILE A 542 -21.81 -27.21 -3.39
C ILE A 542 -20.60 -27.63 -4.23
N PHE A 543 -20.29 -28.93 -4.30
CA PHE A 543 -19.14 -29.42 -5.06
C PHE A 543 -19.24 -29.01 -6.53
N GLY A 544 -18.21 -28.32 -7.03
CA GLY A 544 -18.14 -27.83 -8.41
C GLY A 544 -19.26 -26.86 -8.78
N ALA A 545 -19.85 -26.15 -7.81
CA ALA A 545 -20.90 -25.14 -8.03
C ALA A 545 -20.33 -23.81 -8.56
N HIS A 546 -19.52 -23.90 -9.61
CA HIS A 546 -18.87 -22.78 -10.30
C HIS A 546 -19.96 -22.06 -11.10
N ALA A 547 -20.15 -20.79 -10.83
CA ALA A 547 -21.31 -20.06 -11.30
C ALA A 547 -20.97 -18.59 -11.53
N ASP A 548 -21.51 -18.07 -12.63
CA ASP A 548 -21.06 -16.82 -13.19
C ASP A 548 -22.18 -15.80 -13.33
N TRP A 549 -21.82 -14.54 -13.08
CA TRP A 549 -22.57 -13.39 -13.56
C TRP A 549 -21.96 -12.94 -14.88
N LEU A 550 -22.71 -13.13 -15.97
CA LEU A 550 -22.25 -12.98 -17.35
C LEU A 550 -22.72 -11.63 -17.91
N GLU A 551 -21.79 -10.83 -18.42
CA GLU A 551 -22.03 -9.44 -18.88
C GLU A 551 -22.92 -8.57 -17.95
N PRO A 552 -22.63 -8.51 -16.63
CA PRO A 552 -23.33 -7.61 -15.74
C PRO A 552 -23.05 -6.15 -16.11
N MET A 553 -24.09 -5.41 -16.49
CA MET A 553 -24.05 -4.04 -16.96
C MET A 553 -24.95 -3.14 -16.11
N LEU A 554 -24.42 -2.02 -15.64
CA LEU A 554 -25.14 -0.97 -14.93
C LEU A 554 -25.54 0.15 -15.88
N MET A 555 -26.78 0.62 -15.75
CA MET A 555 -27.35 1.75 -16.49
C MET A 555 -27.76 2.86 -15.52
N ARG A 556 -27.71 4.12 -15.98
CA ARG A 556 -28.03 5.31 -15.18
C ARG A 556 -29.43 5.82 -15.47
#